data_AF-A0AAU7J962-F1
#
_entry.id   AF-A0AAU7J962-F1
#
_cell.length_a   1.000
_cell.length_b   1.000
_cell.length_c   1.000
_cell.angle_alpha   90.00
_cell.angle_beta   90.00
_cell.angle_gamma   90.00
#
_symmetry.space_group_name_H-M   'P 1'
#
loop_
_entity.id
_entity.type
_entity.pdbx_description
1 polymer ?
#
loop_
_entity_poly.entity_id
_entity_poly.type
_entity_poly.pdbx_seq_one_letter_code
_entity_poly.pdbx_strand_id
1 'polypeptide(L)'
;MQTALQQQRETYRAARRRMGISVAQPVVQRPALALVPRSPAPAAEAVPEPAAEPFPQQSQPLKPIREQERRSDYEAHLYAPLGHAIRDAICMKYGVKLRMLLSRSRKIVPMLARHEVMWELRQRTNWSYKRIARFMNRQDHTAVIYGIAAHQRRLDARTA
;
A
#
# COMPACT_ATOMS: atom_id res chain seq x y z
N MET A 1 35.90 18.58 -0.78
CA MET A 1 34.58 18.96 -0.20
C MET A 1 33.61 17.81 -0.44
N GLN A 2 33.16 17.12 0.61
CA GLN A 2 32.14 16.08 0.48
C GLN A 2 30.79 16.72 0.16
N THR A 3 30.04 16.17 -0.79
CA THR A 3 28.79 16.76 -1.29
C THR A 3 27.68 16.61 -0.24
N ALA A 4 26.73 17.56 -0.19
CA ALA A 4 25.61 17.53 0.78
C ALA A 4 24.82 16.19 0.77
N LEU A 5 24.81 15.50 -0.38
CA LEU A 5 24.23 14.17 -0.54
C LEU A 5 24.97 13.09 0.27
N GLN A 6 26.29 13.21 0.44
CA GLN A 6 27.10 12.29 1.24
C GLN A 6 26.81 12.46 2.73
N GLN A 7 26.73 13.71 3.20
CA GLN A 7 26.39 14.02 4.60
C GLN A 7 24.97 13.54 4.96
N GLN A 8 24.01 13.69 4.03
CA GLN A 8 22.66 13.18 4.22
C GLN A 8 22.60 11.65 4.28
N ARG A 9 23.44 10.94 3.51
CA ARG A 9 23.53 9.47 3.55
C ARG A 9 24.16 8.97 4.85
N GLU A 10 25.14 9.69 5.39
CA GLU A 10 25.80 9.34 6.65
C GLU A 10 24.90 9.55 7.86
N THR A 11 24.21 10.69 7.92
CA THR A 11 23.22 10.97 8.99
C THR A 11 22.11 9.92 9.00
N TYR A 12 21.61 9.52 7.83
CA TYR A 12 20.61 8.46 7.71
C TYR A 12 21.14 7.08 8.13
N ARG A 13 22.40 6.75 7.79
CA ARG A 13 23.07 5.50 8.24
C ARG A 13 23.27 5.46 9.75
N ALA A 14 23.67 6.58 10.36
CA ALA A 14 23.88 6.68 11.80
C ALA A 14 22.56 6.53 12.59
N ALA A 15 21.49 7.16 12.10
CA ALA A 15 20.17 7.03 12.71
C ALA A 15 19.65 5.59 12.69
N ARG A 16 19.87 4.85 11.58
CA ARG A 16 19.46 3.45 11.46
C ARG A 16 20.24 2.50 12.37
N ARG A 17 21.55 2.73 12.56
CA ARG A 17 22.37 1.97 13.52
C ARG A 17 21.85 2.12 14.95
N ARG A 18 21.46 3.33 15.37
CA ARG A 18 20.88 3.59 16.70
C ARG A 18 19.56 2.87 16.94
N MET A 19 18.79 2.62 15.87
CA MET A 19 17.50 1.93 15.94
C MET A 19 17.61 0.40 15.86
N GLY A 20 18.82 -0.18 15.82
CA GLY A 20 19.02 -1.63 15.68
C GLY A 20 18.55 -2.21 14.34
N ILE A 21 18.26 -1.35 13.36
CA ILE A 21 17.86 -1.78 12.02
C ILE A 21 19.13 -2.11 11.26
N SER A 22 19.41 -3.41 11.10
CA SER A 22 20.56 -3.91 10.35
C SER A 22 20.60 -3.25 8.96
N VAL A 23 21.71 -2.57 8.67
CA VAL A 23 21.95 -1.97 7.36
C VAL A 23 22.11 -3.15 6.40
N ALA A 24 21.09 -3.37 5.56
CA ALA A 24 21.14 -4.35 4.49
C ALA A 24 22.51 -4.28 3.79
N GLN A 25 23.18 -5.42 3.76
CA GLN A 25 24.48 -5.59 3.12
C GLN A 25 24.41 -5.10 1.66
N PRO A 26 25.56 -4.70 1.07
CA PRO A 26 25.63 -4.54 -0.38
C PRO A 26 25.08 -5.81 -1.04
N VAL A 27 24.29 -5.61 -2.09
CA VAL A 27 23.71 -6.63 -2.97
C VAL A 27 24.58 -7.88 -2.95
N VAL A 28 24.03 -8.97 -2.38
CA VAL A 28 24.63 -10.30 -2.50
C VAL A 28 24.92 -10.51 -3.97
N GLN A 29 26.21 -10.59 -4.32
CA GLN A 29 26.62 -11.07 -5.63
C GLN A 29 25.86 -12.38 -5.82
N ARG A 30 24.96 -12.42 -6.81
CA ARG A 30 24.33 -13.68 -7.21
C ARG A 30 25.46 -14.69 -7.36
N PRO A 31 25.44 -15.83 -6.65
CA PRO A 31 26.41 -16.87 -6.92
C PRO A 31 26.31 -17.16 -8.42
N ALA A 32 27.47 -17.23 -9.09
CA ALA A 32 27.53 -17.67 -10.47
C ALA A 32 26.74 -18.98 -10.53
N LEU A 33 25.61 -18.97 -11.23
CA LEU A 33 24.84 -20.17 -11.50
C LEU A 33 25.82 -21.16 -12.09
N ALA A 34 26.15 -22.20 -11.32
CA ALA A 34 26.85 -23.36 -11.84
C ALA A 34 26.06 -23.78 -13.08
N LEU A 35 26.77 -23.81 -14.22
CA LEU A 35 26.23 -24.24 -15.49
C LEU A 35 25.77 -25.70 -15.29
N VAL A 36 24.50 -25.89 -14.96
CA VAL A 36 23.90 -27.22 -14.94
C VAL A 36 24.04 -27.72 -16.37
N PRO A 37 24.81 -28.80 -16.64
CA PRO A 37 24.83 -29.38 -17.97
C PRO A 37 23.39 -29.77 -18.29
N ARG A 38 22.82 -29.15 -19.32
CA ARG A 38 21.52 -29.55 -19.86
C ARG A 38 21.61 -31.05 -20.11
N SER A 39 20.76 -31.84 -19.47
CA SER A 39 20.51 -33.21 -19.90
C SER A 39 20.26 -33.20 -21.41
N PRO A 40 20.81 -34.15 -22.17
CA PRO A 40 20.48 -34.26 -23.58
C PRO A 40 18.97 -34.41 -23.68
N ALA A 41 18.34 -33.48 -24.40
CA ALA A 41 16.91 -33.48 -24.62
C ALA A 41 16.49 -34.86 -25.14
N PRO A 42 15.40 -35.46 -24.63
CA PRO A 42 14.82 -36.62 -25.29
C PRO A 42 14.50 -36.23 -26.74
N ALA A 43 14.83 -37.12 -27.67
CA ALA A 43 14.65 -36.94 -29.10
C ALA A 43 13.26 -36.36 -29.37
N ALA A 44 13.24 -35.28 -30.16
CA ALA A 44 12.05 -34.55 -30.54
C ALA A 44 11.02 -35.50 -31.17
N GLU A 45 10.08 -35.98 -30.35
CA GLU A 45 8.76 -36.31 -30.86
C GLU A 45 8.16 -34.98 -31.32
N ALA A 46 7.95 -34.89 -32.64
CA ALA A 46 7.40 -33.72 -33.31
C ALA A 46 6.03 -33.40 -32.71
N VAL A 47 6.00 -32.49 -31.73
CA VAL A 47 4.79 -31.81 -31.31
C VAL A 47 4.27 -31.10 -32.56
N PRO A 48 3.07 -31.43 -33.07
CA PRO A 48 2.51 -30.69 -34.19
C PRO A 48 2.45 -29.23 -33.78
N GLU A 49 3.08 -28.37 -34.58
CA GLU A 49 3.07 -26.92 -34.43
C GLU A 49 1.62 -26.50 -34.19
N PRO A 50 1.23 -26.04 -32.98
CA PRO A 50 -0.11 -25.53 -32.81
C PRO A 50 -0.18 -24.31 -33.70
N ALA A 51 -1.04 -24.40 -34.73
CA ALA A 51 -1.35 -23.29 -35.62
C ALA A 51 -1.41 -22.03 -34.78
N ALA A 52 -0.54 -21.07 -35.08
CA ALA A 52 -0.41 -19.84 -34.34
C ALA A 52 -1.77 -19.15 -34.34
N GLU A 53 -2.59 -19.41 -33.32
CA GLU A 53 -3.81 -18.66 -33.14
C GLU A 53 -3.36 -17.22 -32.91
N PRO A 54 -3.77 -16.28 -33.78
CA PRO A 54 -3.41 -14.89 -33.58
C PRO A 54 -3.98 -14.51 -32.21
N PHE A 55 -3.10 -14.19 -31.26
CA PHE A 55 -3.51 -13.63 -29.98
C PHE A 55 -4.57 -12.57 -30.27
N PRO A 56 -5.79 -12.68 -29.72
CA PRO A 56 -6.82 -11.70 -30.00
C PRO A 56 -6.26 -10.34 -29.58
N GLN A 57 -5.94 -9.52 -30.59
CA GLN A 57 -5.48 -8.14 -30.43
C GLN A 57 -6.66 -7.28 -30.00
N GLN A 58 -7.25 -7.59 -28.85
CA GLN A 58 -8.20 -6.71 -28.20
C GLN A 58 -7.41 -5.74 -27.33
N SER A 59 -6.66 -4.86 -27.98
CA SER A 59 -6.13 -3.65 -27.35
C SER A 59 -7.31 -2.71 -27.10
N GLN A 60 -8.05 -2.96 -26.01
CA GLN A 60 -8.92 -1.92 -25.49
C GLN A 60 -8.04 -0.70 -25.19
N PRO A 61 -8.38 0.50 -25.70
CA PRO A 61 -7.62 1.69 -25.36
C PRO A 61 -7.67 1.87 -23.85
N LEU A 62 -6.51 1.82 -23.20
CA LEU A 62 -6.39 2.16 -21.79
C LEU A 62 -6.98 3.57 -21.63
N LYS A 63 -8.11 3.68 -20.92
CA LYS A 63 -8.68 4.98 -20.57
C LYS A 63 -7.56 5.81 -19.93
N PRO A 64 -7.43 7.10 -20.25
CA PRO A 64 -6.40 7.92 -19.62
C PRO A 64 -6.58 7.86 -18.11
N ILE A 65 -5.51 7.53 -17.37
CA ILE A 65 -5.50 7.33 -15.91
C ILE A 65 -6.25 8.47 -15.16
N ARG A 66 -6.19 9.69 -15.70
CA ARG A 66 -6.87 10.88 -15.18
C ARG A 66 -8.41 10.77 -15.13
N GLU A 67 -9.02 9.98 -16.00
CA GLU A 67 -10.49 9.87 -16.10
C GLU A 67 -11.07 8.89 -15.07
N GLN A 68 -10.32 7.85 -14.71
CA GLN A 68 -10.65 6.97 -13.58
C GLN A 68 -10.58 7.72 -12.25
N GLU A 69 -9.58 8.58 -12.05
CA GLU A 69 -9.48 9.42 -10.85
C GLU A 69 -10.66 10.43 -10.76
N ARG A 70 -11.06 11.04 -11.88
CA ARG A 70 -12.22 11.96 -11.95
C ARG A 70 -13.54 11.29 -11.58
N ARG A 71 -13.82 10.06 -12.06
CA ARG A 71 -15.03 9.31 -11.66
C ARG A 71 -15.08 9.09 -10.15
N SER A 72 -13.94 8.81 -9.51
CA SER A 72 -13.84 8.64 -8.06
C SER A 72 -14.20 9.92 -7.29
N ASP A 73 -13.90 11.10 -7.85
CA ASP A 73 -14.22 12.38 -7.23
C ASP A 73 -15.72 12.75 -7.38
N TYR A 74 -16.40 12.34 -8.46
CA TYR A 74 -17.86 12.54 -8.61
C TYR A 74 -18.69 11.70 -7.64
N GLU A 75 -18.36 10.40 -7.47
CA GLU A 75 -19.06 9.56 -6.47
C GLU A 75 -18.73 9.97 -5.02
N ALA A 76 -17.66 10.74 -4.81
CA ALA A 76 -17.24 11.12 -3.48
C ALA A 76 -18.28 11.98 -2.73
N HIS A 77 -19.11 12.74 -3.44
CA HIS A 77 -20.18 13.53 -2.82
C HIS A 77 -21.29 12.64 -2.24
N LEU A 78 -21.62 11.53 -2.90
CA LEU A 78 -22.65 10.59 -2.46
C LEU A 78 -22.26 9.91 -1.13
N TYR A 79 -20.97 9.60 -0.97
CA TYR A 79 -20.46 8.92 0.21
C TYR A 79 -19.95 9.87 1.31
N ALA A 80 -19.92 11.19 1.09
CA ALA A 80 -19.43 12.14 2.08
C ALA A 80 -20.20 12.07 3.42
N PRO A 81 -21.55 12.05 3.44
CA PRO A 81 -22.30 11.92 4.69
C PRO A 81 -21.97 10.61 5.43
N LEU A 82 -21.88 9.51 4.69
CA LEU A 82 -21.53 8.20 5.24
C LEU A 82 -20.12 8.20 5.86
N GLY A 83 -19.14 8.81 5.18
CA GLY A 83 -17.78 8.90 5.70
C GLY A 83 -17.70 9.70 7.00
N HIS A 84 -18.45 10.80 7.10
CA HIS A 84 -18.57 11.58 8.34
C HIS A 84 -19.23 10.77 9.46
N ALA A 85 -20.34 10.08 9.18
CA ALA A 85 -21.02 9.24 10.14
C ALA A 85 -20.13 8.12 10.70
N ILE A 86 -19.39 7.41 9.83
CA ILE A 86 -18.43 6.37 10.23
C ILE A 86 -17.37 6.94 11.17
N ARG A 87 -16.77 8.06 10.77
CA ARG A 87 -15.72 8.73 11.56
C ARG A 87 -16.23 9.13 12.95
N ASP A 88 -17.41 9.72 13.00
CA ASP A 88 -17.97 10.26 14.24
C ASP A 88 -18.39 9.13 15.18
N ALA A 89 -18.97 8.04 14.66
CA ALA A 89 -19.27 6.83 15.43
C ALA A 89 -18.00 6.22 16.04
N ILE A 90 -16.90 6.15 15.30
CA ILE A 90 -15.63 5.62 15.81
C ILE A 90 -15.00 6.57 16.84
N CYS A 91 -15.11 7.89 16.63
CA CYS A 91 -14.73 8.88 17.64
C CYS A 91 -15.45 8.65 18.97
N MET A 92 -16.76 8.38 18.92
CA MET A 92 -17.56 8.03 20.11
C MET A 92 -17.10 6.71 20.72
N LYS A 93 -16.94 5.65 19.92
CA LYS A 93 -16.50 4.32 20.36
C LYS A 93 -15.18 4.36 21.14
N TYR A 94 -14.23 5.16 20.69
CA TYR A 94 -12.90 5.26 21.31
C TYR A 94 -12.78 6.38 22.35
N GLY A 95 -13.81 7.21 22.56
CA GLY A 95 -13.74 8.39 23.42
C GLY A 95 -12.73 9.44 22.93
N VAL A 96 -12.51 9.54 21.61
CA VAL A 96 -11.51 10.42 21.01
C VAL A 96 -12.18 11.59 20.30
N LYS A 97 -11.78 12.82 20.64
CA LYS A 97 -12.23 14.02 19.92
C LYS A 97 -11.73 14.02 18.47
N LEU A 98 -12.53 14.54 17.54
CA LEU A 98 -12.18 14.63 16.11
C LEU A 98 -10.78 15.25 15.87
N ARG A 99 -10.45 16.33 16.57
CA ARG A 99 -9.13 16.99 16.49
C ARG A 99 -7.96 16.04 16.82
N MET A 100 -8.17 15.11 17.75
CA MET A 100 -7.14 14.13 18.14
C MET A 100 -7.04 13.01 17.11
N LEU A 101 -8.18 12.56 16.58
CA LEU A 101 -8.23 11.61 15.47
C LEU A 101 -7.47 12.15 14.25
N LEU A 102 -7.69 13.42 13.87
CA LEU A 102 -7.02 14.05 12.73
C LEU A 102 -5.58 14.47 13.00
N SER A 103 -5.13 14.50 14.27
CA SER A 103 -3.77 14.90 14.63
C SER A 103 -2.71 13.91 14.14
N ARG A 104 -1.45 14.35 14.03
CA ARG A 104 -0.29 13.48 13.74
C ARG A 104 0.16 12.64 14.94
N SER A 105 -0.51 12.73 16.09
CA SER A 105 -0.13 12.01 17.31
C SER A 105 -0.16 10.49 17.10
N ARG A 106 0.87 9.81 17.60
CA ARG A 106 1.00 8.35 17.57
C ARG A 106 0.61 7.69 18.90
N LYS A 107 -0.11 8.41 19.77
CA LYS A 107 -0.72 7.81 20.96
C LYS A 107 -1.61 6.65 20.55
N ILE A 108 -1.55 5.55 21.32
CA ILE A 108 -2.14 4.26 20.96
C ILE A 108 -3.64 4.41 20.65
N VAL A 109 -4.40 5.04 21.54
CA VAL A 109 -5.87 5.15 21.39
C VAL A 109 -6.30 5.92 20.12
N PRO A 110 -5.83 7.17 19.87
CA PRO A 110 -6.13 7.86 18.60
C PRO A 110 -5.61 7.12 17.36
N MET A 111 -4.47 6.42 17.46
CA MET A 111 -3.93 5.64 16.35
C MET A 111 -4.83 4.46 16.01
N LEU A 112 -5.31 3.71 17.00
CA LEU A 112 -6.24 2.60 16.80
C LEU A 112 -7.56 3.08 16.16
N ALA A 113 -8.12 4.18 16.68
CA ALA A 113 -9.31 4.80 16.10
C ALA A 113 -9.09 5.18 14.62
N ARG A 114 -7.95 5.79 14.27
CA ARG A 114 -7.62 6.11 12.87
C ARG A 114 -7.56 4.88 11.98
N HIS A 115 -6.92 3.82 12.44
CA HIS A 115 -6.81 2.59 11.67
C HIS A 115 -8.18 1.95 11.43
N GLU A 116 -9.07 1.97 12.43
CA GLU A 116 -10.45 1.51 12.26
C GLU A 116 -11.23 2.38 11.26
N VAL A 117 -11.14 3.71 11.34
CA VAL A 117 -11.82 4.60 10.37
C VAL A 117 -11.35 4.30 8.94
N MET A 118 -10.04 4.15 8.74
CA MET A 118 -9.48 3.85 7.41
C MET A 118 -9.99 2.50 6.88
N TRP A 119 -10.11 1.49 7.73
CA TRP A 119 -10.64 0.18 7.39
C TRP A 119 -12.13 0.25 7.06
N GLU A 120 -12.95 0.84 7.93
CA GLU A 120 -14.40 0.97 7.71
C GLU A 120 -14.75 1.76 6.45
N LEU A 121 -14.04 2.87 6.19
CA LEU A 121 -14.19 3.62 4.95
C LEU A 121 -13.86 2.75 3.73
N ARG A 122 -12.84 1.89 3.83
CA ARG A 122 -12.48 0.99 2.73
C ARG A 122 -13.53 -0.11 2.50
N GLN A 123 -14.17 -0.59 3.55
CA GLN A 123 -15.19 -1.64 3.44
C GLN A 123 -16.53 -1.11 2.95
N ARG A 124 -16.93 0.11 3.35
CA ARG A 124 -18.28 0.64 3.11
C ARG A 124 -18.37 1.66 1.98
N THR A 125 -17.23 2.10 1.43
CA THR A 125 -17.21 3.11 0.36
C THR A 125 -16.29 2.69 -0.78
N ASN A 126 -16.55 3.24 -1.97
CA ASN A 126 -15.67 3.08 -3.13
C ASN A 126 -14.53 4.10 -3.17
N TRP A 127 -14.18 4.73 -2.04
CA TRP A 127 -13.14 5.75 -2.02
C TRP A 127 -11.74 5.17 -2.33
N SER A 128 -10.99 5.92 -3.14
CA SER A 128 -9.57 5.66 -3.36
C SER A 128 -8.75 5.91 -2.09
N TYR A 129 -7.60 5.26 -1.94
CA TYR A 129 -6.71 5.49 -0.79
C TYR A 129 -6.28 6.96 -0.66
N LYS A 130 -6.07 7.65 -1.80
CA LYS A 130 -5.81 9.10 -1.82
C LYS A 130 -6.99 9.90 -1.27
N ARG A 131 -8.23 9.52 -1.56
CA ARG A 131 -9.42 10.20 -1.02
C ARG A 131 -9.57 9.96 0.48
N ILE A 132 -9.40 8.72 0.95
CA ILE A 132 -9.41 8.39 2.38
C ILE A 132 -8.31 9.19 3.11
N ALA A 133 -7.13 9.30 2.52
CA ALA A 133 -6.05 10.12 3.08
C ALA A 133 -6.46 11.59 3.22
N ARG A 134 -6.99 12.19 2.14
CA ARG A 134 -7.52 13.57 2.15
C ARG A 134 -8.59 13.76 3.24
N PHE A 135 -9.55 12.85 3.32
CA PHE A 135 -10.62 12.87 4.32
C PHE A 135 -10.09 12.80 5.77
N MET A 136 -9.03 12.02 5.99
CA MET A 136 -8.37 11.86 7.30
C MET A 136 -7.29 12.93 7.58
N ASN A 137 -7.22 14.00 6.78
CA ASN A 137 -6.17 15.02 6.84
C ASN A 137 -4.75 14.40 6.80
N ARG A 138 -4.51 13.56 5.79
CA ARG A 138 -3.24 12.89 5.51
C ARG A 138 -2.80 13.17 4.09
N GLN A 139 -1.50 13.33 3.93
CA GLN A 139 -0.85 13.56 2.64
C GLN A 139 -0.54 12.23 1.94
N ASP A 140 -0.05 11.25 2.71
CA ASP A 140 0.39 9.96 2.16
C ASP A 140 -0.71 8.90 2.24
N HIS A 141 -1.12 8.41 1.07
CA HIS A 141 -2.09 7.31 0.95
C HIS A 141 -1.50 5.95 1.40
N THR A 142 -0.18 5.81 1.45
CA THR A 142 0.50 4.62 1.99
C THR A 142 0.25 4.45 3.49
N ALA A 143 0.05 5.55 4.24
CA ALA A 143 -0.33 5.49 5.65
C ALA A 143 -1.74 4.90 5.83
N VAL A 144 -2.63 5.10 4.86
CA VAL A 144 -3.98 4.49 4.86
C VAL A 144 -3.84 2.98 4.64
N ILE A 145 -3.07 2.55 3.65
CA ILE A 145 -2.82 1.13 3.37
C ILE A 145 -2.25 0.43 4.60
N TYR A 146 -1.23 1.03 5.22
CA TYR A 146 -0.64 0.52 6.46
C TYR A 146 -1.66 0.43 7.59
N GLY A 147 -2.49 1.47 7.77
CA GLY A 147 -3.51 1.51 8.81
C GLY A 147 -4.56 0.41 8.65
N ILE A 148 -5.04 0.19 7.43
CA ILE A 148 -5.99 -0.87 7.08
C ILE A 148 -5.39 -2.25 7.40
N ALA A 149 -4.19 -2.54 6.89
CA ALA A 149 -3.51 -3.81 7.12
C ALA A 149 -3.21 -4.05 8.60
N ALA A 150 -2.91 -3.00 9.36
CA ALA A 150 -2.70 -3.11 10.80
C ALA A 150 -4.01 -3.35 11.55
N HIS A 151 -5.13 -2.78 11.12
CA HIS A 151 -6.45 -3.05 11.72
C HIS A 151 -6.89 -4.48 11.44
N GLN A 152 -6.78 -4.93 10.19
CA GLN A 152 -7.12 -6.31 9.80
C GLN A 152 -6.36 -7.33 10.64
N ARG A 153 -5.03 -7.20 10.76
CA ARG A 153 -4.22 -8.10 11.61
C ARG A 153 -4.68 -8.16 13.07
N ARG A 154 -5.22 -7.06 13.61
CA ARG A 154 -5.77 -7.05 14.98
C ARG A 154 -7.14 -7.73 15.07
N LEU A 155 -7.94 -7.70 14.00
CA LEU A 155 -9.21 -8.44 13.94
C LEU A 155 -8.92 -9.95 13.82
N ASP A 156 -7.98 -10.33 12.97
CA ASP A 156 -7.57 -11.72 12.77
C ASP A 156 -7.02 -12.31 14.09
N ALA A 157 -6.15 -11.57 14.78
CA ALA A 157 -5.57 -11.97 16.06
C ALA A 157 -6.58 -12.01 17.24
N ARG A 158 -7.78 -11.46 17.08
CA ARG A 158 -8.87 -11.57 18.07
C ARG A 158 -9.78 -12.77 17.81
N THR A 159 -9.76 -13.29 16.59
CA THR A 159 -10.64 -14.37 16.14
C THR A 159 -9.94 -15.72 16.18
N ALA A 160 -8.60 -15.71 16.11
CA ALA A 160 -7.73 -16.86 16.40
C ALA A 160 -7.59 -17.09 17.91
#